data_AF-A0A3M0ZVB4-F1
#
_entry.id   AF-A0A3M0ZVB4-F1
#
_cell.length_a   1.000
_cell.length_b   1.000
_cell.length_c   1.000
_cell.angle_alpha   90.00
_cell.angle_beta   90.00
_cell.angle_gamma   90.00
#
_symmetry.space_group_name_H-M   'P 1'
#
loop_
_entity.id
_entity.type
_entity.pdbx_description
1 polymer ?
#
loop_
_entity_poly.entity_id
_entity_poly.type
_entity_poly.pdbx_seq_one_letter_code
_entity_poly.pdbx_strand_id
1 'polypeptide(L)'
;EKCRGYGSACLRGIAEIEECDIILFVDADGSDYPEEWPNLVLPIVEGKADFVVGCRTKGDAEPGSMLPQAVFGNWLATSLMRMIYPNSPFTDLGPFRAIRRSALDALGMEDKTFGWTVEMQLKALRHGLLCLEVPVSYRKRLGGRSKVTGTVKGTILAGYKILSLVLKEALCPHS
;
A
#
# COMPACT_ATOMS: atom_id res chain seq x y z
N GLU A 1 11.55 -10.27 -20.35
CA GLU A 1 12.02 -11.05 -19.17
C GLU A 1 10.92 -11.12 -18.12
N LYS A 2 10.79 -12.24 -17.38
CA LYS A 2 9.81 -12.37 -16.27
C LYS A 2 10.37 -11.71 -15.01
N CYS A 3 10.16 -10.40 -14.84
CA CYS A 3 10.46 -9.72 -13.59
C CYS A 3 9.53 -10.24 -12.48
N ARG A 4 10.10 -10.87 -11.45
CA ARG A 4 9.38 -11.38 -10.28
C ARG A 4 9.34 -10.29 -9.20
N GLY A 5 8.15 -9.88 -8.76
CA GLY A 5 7.96 -8.94 -7.66
C GLY A 5 6.60 -8.25 -7.70
N TYR A 6 6.07 -7.87 -6.54
CA TYR A 6 4.76 -7.22 -6.41
C TYR A 6 4.69 -5.93 -7.24
N GLY A 7 5.63 -5.00 -7.04
CA GLY A 7 5.69 -3.76 -7.84
C GLY A 7 5.87 -3.98 -9.34
N SER A 8 6.60 -5.03 -9.76
CA SER A 8 6.70 -5.37 -11.20
C SER A 8 5.36 -5.78 -11.81
N ALA A 9 4.53 -6.51 -11.06
CA ALA A 9 3.19 -6.89 -11.49
C ALA A 9 2.26 -5.67 -11.55
N CYS A 10 2.31 -4.79 -10.54
CA CYS A 10 1.55 -3.54 -10.54
C CYS A 10 1.92 -2.64 -11.72
N LEU A 11 3.22 -2.39 -11.94
CA LEU A 11 3.73 -1.60 -13.06
C LEU A 11 3.26 -2.14 -14.41
N ARG A 12 3.34 -3.46 -14.60
CA ARG A 12 2.87 -4.08 -15.83
C ARG A 12 1.37 -3.90 -16.00
N GLY A 13 0.57 -4.11 -14.94
CA GLY A 13 -0.87 -3.89 -15.00
C GLY A 13 -1.22 -2.45 -15.36
N ILE A 14 -0.57 -1.47 -14.74
CA ILE A 14 -0.77 -0.04 -15.02
C ILE A 14 -0.46 0.31 -16.49
N ALA A 15 0.55 -0.35 -17.07
CA ALA A 15 0.97 -0.11 -18.46
C ALA A 15 0.03 -0.70 -19.52
N GLU A 16 -0.80 -1.67 -19.16
CA GLU A 16 -1.77 -2.31 -20.06
C GLU A 16 -3.16 -1.65 -20.00
N ILE A 17 -3.37 -0.69 -19.09
CA ILE A 17 -4.63 0.04 -18.98
C ILE A 17 -4.58 1.22 -19.95
N GLU A 18 -5.49 1.23 -20.92
CA GLU A 18 -5.60 2.29 -21.93
C GLU A 18 -6.21 3.58 -21.33
N GLU A 19 -7.47 3.54 -20.89
CA GLU A 19 -8.15 4.70 -20.30
C GLU A 19 -8.86 4.32 -19.00
N CYS A 20 -8.58 5.08 -17.93
CA CYS A 20 -9.30 4.98 -16.66
C CYS A 20 -9.09 6.25 -15.83
N ASP A 21 -10.07 6.60 -15.00
CA ASP A 21 -9.94 7.72 -14.05
C ASP A 21 -9.37 7.27 -12.70
N ILE A 22 -9.64 6.03 -12.30
CA ILE A 22 -9.31 5.48 -10.98
C ILE A 22 -8.75 4.06 -11.17
N ILE A 23 -7.63 3.79 -10.52
CA ILE A 23 -7.01 2.47 -10.48
C ILE A 23 -7.21 1.88 -9.09
N LEU A 24 -7.77 0.67 -9.06
CA LEU A 24 -7.91 -0.16 -7.88
C LEU A 24 -6.89 -1.29 -7.93
N PHE A 25 -6.15 -1.50 -6.84
CA PHE A 25 -5.27 -2.63 -6.65
C PHE A 25 -5.86 -3.55 -5.59
N VAL A 26 -5.83 -4.86 -5.85
CA VAL A 26 -6.33 -5.91 -4.94
C VAL A 26 -5.44 -7.15 -5.08
N ASP A 27 -5.19 -7.86 -3.97
CA ASP A 27 -4.44 -9.12 -4.03
C ASP A 27 -5.32 -10.26 -4.57
N ALA A 28 -4.78 -11.04 -5.51
CA ALA A 28 -5.49 -12.18 -6.11
C ALA A 28 -5.47 -13.46 -5.25
N ASP A 29 -5.11 -13.35 -3.96
CA ASP A 29 -4.97 -14.48 -3.03
C ASP A 29 -6.29 -14.84 -2.31
N GLY A 30 -7.35 -14.08 -2.58
CA GLY A 30 -8.67 -14.24 -1.99
C GLY A 30 -8.78 -13.81 -0.54
N SER A 31 -7.80 -13.12 0.04
CA SER A 31 -7.85 -12.59 1.41
C SER A 31 -8.63 -11.28 1.54
N ASP A 32 -8.64 -10.47 0.48
CA ASP A 32 -9.48 -9.28 0.39
C ASP A 32 -10.91 -9.64 -0.05
N TYR A 33 -11.88 -8.76 0.23
CA TYR A 33 -13.24 -8.82 -0.29
C TYR A 33 -13.38 -7.79 -1.42
N PRO A 34 -13.25 -8.18 -2.69
CA PRO A 34 -13.34 -7.25 -3.81
C PRO A 34 -14.65 -6.47 -3.82
N GLU A 35 -15.73 -7.03 -3.26
CA GLU A 35 -17.04 -6.39 -3.15
C GLU A 35 -17.02 -5.09 -2.34
N GLU A 36 -16.01 -4.88 -1.49
CA GLU A 36 -15.82 -3.65 -0.72
C GLU A 36 -15.15 -2.52 -1.53
N TRP A 37 -14.87 -2.74 -2.82
CA TRP A 37 -14.28 -1.72 -3.70
C TRP A 37 -15.00 -0.35 -3.67
N PRO A 38 -16.35 -0.26 -3.52
CA PRO A 38 -17.01 1.04 -3.48
C PRO A 38 -16.53 1.89 -2.31
N ASN A 39 -16.16 1.28 -1.17
CA ASN A 39 -15.66 2.01 0.00
C ASN A 39 -14.36 2.77 -0.30
N LEU A 40 -13.55 2.28 -1.22
CA LEU A 40 -12.30 2.91 -1.63
C LEU A 40 -12.50 3.90 -2.78
N VAL A 41 -13.39 3.58 -3.72
CA VAL A 41 -13.57 4.38 -4.94
C VAL A 41 -14.50 5.57 -4.71
N LEU A 42 -15.56 5.43 -3.91
CA LEU A 42 -16.53 6.51 -3.67
C LEU A 42 -15.89 7.79 -3.11
N PRO A 43 -14.98 7.75 -2.10
CA PRO A 43 -14.31 8.95 -1.63
C PRO A 43 -13.51 9.67 -2.73
N ILE A 44 -13.00 8.93 -3.72
CA ILE A 44 -12.26 9.51 -4.84
C ILE A 44 -13.20 10.19 -5.84
N VAL A 45 -14.29 9.50 -6.18
CA VAL A 45 -15.36 10.02 -7.08
C VAL A 45 -16.00 11.28 -6.49
N GLU A 46 -16.23 11.31 -5.18
CA GLU A 46 -16.86 12.43 -4.47
C GLU A 46 -15.90 13.62 -4.23
N GLY A 47 -14.65 13.54 -4.67
CA GLY A 47 -13.69 14.62 -4.48
C GLY A 47 -13.05 14.69 -3.09
N LYS A 48 -13.31 13.71 -2.22
CA LYS A 48 -12.85 13.70 -0.82
C LYS A 48 -11.41 13.15 -0.66
N ALA A 49 -10.93 12.39 -1.64
CA ALA A 49 -9.58 11.85 -1.66
C ALA A 49 -9.01 11.73 -3.07
N ASP A 50 -7.69 11.73 -3.18
CA ASP A 50 -6.92 11.33 -4.36
C ASP A 50 -6.44 9.88 -4.24
N PHE A 51 -6.19 9.43 -3.01
CA PHE A 51 -5.65 8.12 -2.70
C PHE A 51 -6.30 7.54 -1.44
N VAL A 52 -6.82 6.31 -1.55
CA VAL A 52 -7.51 5.61 -0.46
C VAL A 52 -6.87 4.25 -0.23
N VAL A 53 -6.55 3.94 1.03
CA VAL A 53 -6.02 2.64 1.44
C VAL A 53 -7.03 1.91 2.31
N GLY A 54 -7.25 0.63 2.01
CA GLY A 54 -8.00 -0.28 2.85
C GLY A 54 -7.19 -0.65 4.10
N CYS A 55 -7.78 -0.43 5.27
CA CYS A 55 -7.17 -0.71 6.56
C CYS A 55 -7.74 -1.96 7.19
N ARG A 56 -6.89 -2.97 7.33
CA ARG A 56 -7.22 -4.25 7.94
C ARG A 56 -7.14 -4.18 9.45
N THR A 57 -6.28 -3.31 9.98
CA THR A 57 -6.12 -3.14 11.45
C THR A 57 -7.32 -2.45 12.11
N LYS A 58 -8.09 -1.64 11.36
CA LYS A 58 -9.32 -0.99 11.84
C LYS A 58 -10.61 -1.68 11.38
N GLY A 59 -10.52 -2.70 10.52
CA GLY A 59 -11.64 -3.51 10.05
C GLY A 59 -11.76 -4.84 10.80
N ASP A 60 -12.71 -5.68 10.36
CA ASP A 60 -12.92 -7.04 10.88
C ASP A 60 -11.89 -8.00 10.28
N ALA A 61 -10.65 -7.90 10.74
CA ALA A 61 -9.60 -8.85 10.38
C ALA A 61 -9.75 -10.15 11.17
N GLU A 62 -9.85 -11.28 10.46
CA GLU A 62 -9.93 -12.60 11.11
C GLU A 62 -8.68 -12.87 11.97
N PRO A 63 -8.83 -13.38 13.21
CA PRO A 63 -7.70 -13.70 14.08
C PRO A 63 -6.67 -14.64 13.42
N GLY A 64 -5.43 -14.17 13.34
CA GLY A 64 -4.32 -14.92 12.73
C GLY A 64 -4.25 -14.86 11.20
N SER A 65 -4.99 -13.95 10.55
CA SER A 65 -4.85 -13.61 9.13
C SER A 65 -3.55 -12.87 8.82
N MET A 66 -3.00 -12.14 9.81
CA MET A 66 -1.69 -11.49 9.74
C MET A 66 -0.67 -12.19 10.65
N LEU A 67 0.54 -12.41 10.14
CA LEU A 67 1.65 -12.93 10.93
C LEU A 67 2.15 -11.85 11.91
N PRO A 68 2.57 -12.18 13.13
CA PRO A 68 3.04 -11.19 14.12
C PRO A 68 4.14 -10.27 13.58
N GLN A 69 5.08 -10.80 12.80
CA GLN A 69 6.14 -10.02 12.15
C GLN A 69 5.62 -9.05 11.08
N ALA A 70 4.52 -9.37 10.40
CA ALA A 70 3.88 -8.48 9.44
C ALA A 70 3.14 -7.34 10.16
N VAL A 71 2.48 -7.64 11.29
CA VAL A 71 1.86 -6.63 12.16
C VAL A 71 2.91 -5.65 12.68
N PHE A 72 4.05 -6.15 13.18
CA PHE A 72 5.13 -5.28 13.64
C PHE A 72 5.74 -4.44 12.50
N GLY A 73 6.00 -5.05 11.34
CA GLY A 73 6.52 -4.33 10.18
C GLY A 73 5.57 -3.23 9.69
N ASN A 74 4.26 -3.51 9.68
CA ASN A 74 3.22 -2.54 9.37
C ASN A 74 3.24 -1.37 10.37
N TRP A 75 3.17 -1.68 11.67
CA TRP A 75 3.20 -0.68 12.73
C TRP A 75 4.46 0.19 12.68
N LEU A 76 5.64 -0.42 12.49
CA LEU A 76 6.90 0.31 12.41
C LEU A 76 6.90 1.27 11.22
N ALA A 77 6.47 0.82 10.05
CA ALA A 77 6.45 1.61 8.84
C ALA A 77 5.50 2.79 8.92
N THR A 78 4.27 2.56 9.41
CA THR A 78 3.27 3.62 9.56
C THR A 78 3.68 4.61 10.65
N SER A 79 4.33 4.15 11.73
CA SER A 79 4.85 5.02 12.78
C SER A 79 5.99 5.91 12.29
N LEU A 80 6.94 5.36 11.52
CA LEU A 80 8.02 6.13 10.91
C LEU A 80 7.47 7.14 9.89
N MET A 81 6.51 6.73 9.07
CA MET A 81 5.84 7.61 8.12
C MET A 81 5.16 8.78 8.82
N ARG A 82 4.49 8.54 9.95
CA ARG A 82 3.83 9.58 10.74
C ARG A 82 4.81 10.52 11.44
N MET A 83 6.00 10.05 11.78
CA MET A 83 7.06 10.90 12.33
C MET A 83 7.54 11.95 11.31
N ILE A 84 7.59 11.59 10.03
CA ILE A 84 8.05 12.48 8.94
C ILE A 84 6.91 13.31 8.37
N TYR A 85 5.72 12.71 8.27
CA TYR A 85 4.49 13.34 7.81
C TYR A 85 3.46 13.26 8.94
N PRO A 86 3.42 14.23 9.86
CA PRO A 86 2.52 14.21 11.03
C PRO A 86 1.04 14.03 10.68
N ASN A 87 0.64 14.52 9.52
CA ASN A 87 -0.73 14.45 9.00
C ASN A 87 -1.05 13.14 8.25
N SER A 88 -0.12 12.16 8.22
CA SER A 88 -0.36 10.88 7.58
C SER A 88 -1.57 10.15 8.20
N PRO A 89 -2.58 9.76 7.41
CA PRO A 89 -3.75 9.03 7.90
C PRO A 89 -3.48 7.52 8.04
N PHE A 90 -2.37 7.03 7.51
CA PHE A 90 -2.12 5.61 7.31
C PHE A 90 -1.74 4.89 8.61
N THR A 91 -2.46 3.81 8.89
CA THR A 91 -2.20 2.81 9.93
C THR A 91 -2.05 1.40 9.37
N ASP A 92 -2.29 1.22 8.06
CA ASP A 92 -2.04 -0.01 7.32
C ASP A 92 -1.24 0.25 6.03
N LEU A 93 -0.59 -0.80 5.54
CA LEU A 93 0.11 -0.89 4.25
C LEU A 93 -0.63 -1.87 3.31
N GLY A 94 -1.94 -1.98 3.49
CA GLY A 94 -2.80 -2.98 2.84
C GLY A 94 -2.67 -2.99 1.32
N PRO A 95 -2.73 -4.17 0.68
CA PRO A 95 -2.67 -4.27 -0.78
C PRO A 95 -3.90 -3.63 -1.43
N PHE A 96 -5.06 -3.69 -0.76
CA PHE A 96 -6.30 -3.10 -1.23
C PHE A 96 -6.28 -1.57 -1.17
N ARG A 97 -6.20 -0.92 -2.32
CA ARG A 97 -6.03 0.53 -2.42
C ARG A 97 -6.60 1.06 -3.74
N ALA A 98 -7.10 2.29 -3.73
CA ALA A 98 -7.58 3.00 -4.92
C ALA A 98 -6.89 4.35 -5.05
N ILE A 99 -6.55 4.76 -6.27
CA ILE A 99 -5.92 6.05 -6.55
C ILE A 99 -6.45 6.64 -7.85
N ARG A 100 -6.54 7.98 -7.94
CA ARG A 100 -6.75 8.65 -9.24
C ARG A 100 -5.61 8.34 -10.19
N ARG A 101 -5.92 8.08 -11.45
CA ARG A 101 -4.92 7.80 -12.50
C ARG A 101 -3.90 8.93 -12.60
N SER A 102 -4.37 10.16 -12.70
CA SER A 102 -3.52 11.36 -12.79
C SER A 102 -2.58 11.52 -11.59
N ALA A 103 -3.07 11.21 -10.38
CA ALA A 103 -2.26 11.25 -9.18
C ALA A 103 -1.19 10.16 -9.20
N LEU A 104 -1.54 8.92 -9.60
CA LEU A 104 -0.57 7.82 -9.73
C LEU A 104 0.54 8.14 -10.72
N ASP A 105 0.21 8.72 -11.87
CA ASP A 105 1.19 9.10 -12.89
C ASP A 105 2.18 10.14 -12.34
N ALA A 106 1.69 11.09 -11.53
CA ALA A 106 2.53 12.10 -10.87
C ALA A 106 3.48 11.52 -9.82
N LEU A 107 3.16 10.36 -9.21
CA LEU A 107 4.05 9.72 -8.22
C LEU A 107 5.33 9.17 -8.85
N GLY A 108 5.35 8.87 -10.16
CA GLY A 108 6.54 8.33 -10.83
C GLY A 108 7.10 7.11 -10.09
N MET A 109 6.27 6.09 -9.90
CA MET A 109 6.57 4.93 -9.05
C MET A 109 7.68 4.03 -9.64
N GLU A 110 8.63 3.59 -8.81
CA GLU A 110 9.86 2.90 -9.27
C GLU A 110 10.12 1.52 -8.63
N ASP A 111 9.64 1.25 -7.41
CA ASP A 111 10.03 0.05 -6.65
C ASP A 111 9.41 -1.24 -7.20
N LYS A 112 10.23 -2.12 -7.76
CA LYS A 112 9.77 -3.37 -8.39
C LYS A 112 9.36 -4.48 -7.41
N THR A 113 9.43 -4.26 -6.10
CA THR A 113 9.33 -5.29 -5.04
C THR A 113 8.22 -4.99 -4.02
N PHE A 114 8.37 -5.41 -2.75
CA PHE A 114 7.44 -5.13 -1.65
C PHE A 114 7.52 -3.68 -1.16
N GLY A 115 8.58 -2.94 -1.48
CA GLY A 115 8.71 -1.53 -1.11
C GLY A 115 7.71 -0.63 -1.83
N TRP A 116 7.11 -1.10 -2.93
CA TRP A 116 6.11 -0.38 -3.72
C TRP A 116 4.98 0.20 -2.89
N THR A 117 4.47 -0.57 -1.93
CA THR A 117 3.31 -0.15 -1.14
C THR A 117 3.62 1.06 -0.27
N VAL A 118 4.83 1.06 0.30
CA VAL A 118 5.36 2.10 1.19
C VAL A 118 5.78 3.32 0.38
N GLU A 119 6.46 3.11 -0.76
CA GLU A 119 6.81 4.16 -1.71
C GLU A 119 5.56 4.95 -2.13
N MET A 120 4.48 4.24 -2.48
CA MET A 120 3.25 4.88 -2.94
C MET A 120 2.66 5.81 -1.89
N GLN A 121 2.60 5.37 -0.63
CA GLN A 121 2.09 6.19 0.48
C GLN A 121 3.01 7.37 0.80
N LEU A 122 4.32 7.17 0.82
CA LEU A 122 5.27 8.26 1.07
C LEU A 122 5.22 9.32 -0.02
N LYS A 123 5.22 8.89 -1.28
CA LYS A 123 5.12 9.81 -2.42
C LYS A 123 3.76 10.50 -2.45
N ALA A 124 2.67 9.81 -2.13
CA ALA A 124 1.35 10.43 -2.02
C ALA A 124 1.34 11.57 -1.00
N LEU A 125 1.91 11.34 0.19
CA LEU A 125 2.04 12.38 1.23
C LEU A 125 2.96 13.52 0.78
N ARG A 126 4.07 13.20 0.12
CA ARG A 126 5.02 14.19 -0.40
C ARG A 126 4.40 15.09 -1.47
N HIS A 127 3.58 14.53 -2.35
CA HIS A 127 2.85 15.27 -3.38
C HIS A 127 1.62 16.00 -2.82
N GLY A 128 1.39 15.97 -1.51
CA GLY A 128 0.27 16.65 -0.86
C GLY A 128 -1.10 16.08 -1.25
N LEU A 129 -1.15 14.83 -1.71
CA LEU A 129 -2.40 14.19 -2.11
C LEU A 129 -3.36 14.07 -0.92
N LEU A 130 -4.66 14.23 -1.18
CA LEU A 130 -5.69 13.95 -0.18
C LEU A 130 -5.77 12.45 0.06
N CYS A 131 -5.15 12.00 1.14
CA CYS A 131 -5.08 10.60 1.51
C CYS A 131 -6.18 10.26 2.51
N LEU A 132 -6.86 9.13 2.32
CA LEU A 132 -7.80 8.57 3.28
C LEU A 132 -7.51 7.11 3.55
N GLU A 133 -7.98 6.66 4.70
CA GLU A 133 -7.95 5.28 5.11
C GLU A 133 -9.36 4.82 5.46
N VAL A 134 -9.81 3.72 4.88
CA VAL A 134 -11.15 3.14 5.10
C VAL A 134 -11.02 1.75 5.71
N PRO A 135 -11.85 1.37 6.69
CA PRO A 135 -11.84 0.01 7.21
C PRO A 135 -12.27 -0.97 6.11
N VAL A 136 -11.56 -2.08 5.98
CA VAL A 136 -11.90 -3.18 5.06
C VAL A 136 -11.83 -4.51 5.79
N SER A 137 -12.71 -5.43 5.41
CA SER A 137 -12.74 -6.79 5.93
C SER A 137 -11.56 -7.58 5.39
N TYR A 138 -10.96 -8.44 6.22
CA TYR A 138 -9.80 -9.23 5.81
C TYR A 138 -9.86 -10.65 6.37
N ARG A 139 -9.93 -11.65 5.49
CA ARG A 139 -10.06 -13.06 5.88
C ARG A 139 -8.75 -13.84 5.72
N LYS A 140 -8.63 -14.97 6.41
CA LYS A 140 -7.54 -15.92 6.17
C LYS A 140 -7.55 -16.39 4.71
N ARG A 141 -6.36 -16.45 4.11
CA ARG A 141 -6.17 -17.05 2.78
C ARG A 141 -6.76 -18.47 2.76
N LEU A 142 -7.48 -18.78 1.68
CA LEU A 142 -8.08 -20.10 1.45
C LEU A 142 -7.02 -21.19 1.15
N GLY A 143 -5.75 -20.83 0.93
CA GLY A 143 -4.64 -21.78 0.85
C GLY A 143 -3.26 -21.15 0.73
N GLY A 144 -2.23 -21.84 1.25
CA GLY A 144 -0.82 -21.58 0.98
C GLY A 144 -0.03 -20.87 2.10
N ARG A 145 1.14 -21.42 2.44
CA ARG A 145 2.16 -20.76 3.29
C ARG A 145 2.68 -19.51 2.58
N SER A 146 2.65 -18.37 3.26
CA SER A 146 3.25 -17.12 2.75
C SER A 146 4.75 -17.31 2.49
N LYS A 147 5.19 -17.24 1.22
CA LYS A 147 6.60 -17.42 0.83
C LYS A 147 7.51 -16.22 1.16
N VAL A 148 6.94 -15.09 1.60
CA VAL A 148 7.67 -13.82 1.74
C VAL A 148 7.79 -13.38 3.19
N THR A 149 6.74 -13.57 3.99
CA THR A 149 6.70 -13.16 5.41
C THR A 149 7.11 -14.25 6.40
N GLY A 150 7.54 -15.42 5.91
CA GLY A 150 7.91 -16.56 6.77
C GLY A 150 9.24 -16.44 7.51
N THR A 151 10.08 -15.46 7.21
CA THR A 151 11.45 -15.38 7.74
C THR A 151 11.73 -14.02 8.38
N VAL A 152 12.23 -14.00 9.62
CA VAL A 152 12.63 -12.79 10.37
C VAL A 152 13.56 -11.88 9.55
N LYS A 153 14.45 -12.48 8.73
CA LYS A 153 15.31 -11.74 7.79
C LYS A 153 14.55 -10.91 6.75
N GLY A 154 13.42 -11.43 6.23
CA GLY A 154 12.58 -10.71 5.27
C GLY A 154 11.90 -9.51 5.90
N THR A 155 11.45 -9.62 7.15
CA THR A 155 10.88 -8.51 7.91
C THR A 155 11.93 -7.44 8.24
N ILE A 156 13.13 -7.83 8.65
CA ILE A 156 14.22 -6.89 8.93
C ILE A 156 14.67 -6.19 7.65
N LEU A 157 14.80 -6.92 6.53
CA LEU A 157 15.17 -6.33 5.25
C LEU A 157 14.08 -5.37 4.74
N ALA A 158 12.81 -5.73 4.91
CA ALA A 158 11.69 -4.84 4.63
C ALA A 158 11.74 -3.59 5.52
N GLY A 159 11.95 -3.74 6.83
CA GLY A 159 12.09 -2.62 7.76
C GLY A 159 13.27 -1.71 7.43
N TYR A 160 14.43 -2.27 7.10
CA TYR A 160 15.60 -1.52 6.64
C TYR A 160 15.32 -0.79 5.32
N LYS A 161 14.65 -1.45 4.38
CA LYS A 161 14.28 -0.85 3.10
C LYS A 161 13.29 0.29 3.29
N ILE A 162 12.28 0.11 4.14
CA ILE A 162 11.34 1.14 4.56
C ILE A 162 12.09 2.31 5.17
N LEU A 163 12.95 2.07 6.14
CA LEU A 163 13.76 3.12 6.78
C LEU A 163 14.64 3.84 5.76
N SER A 164 15.28 3.11 4.83
CA SER A 164 16.12 3.71 3.79
C SER A 164 15.32 4.56 2.79
N LEU A 165 14.09 4.15 2.46
CA LEU A 165 13.22 4.88 1.54
C LEU A 165 12.66 6.12 2.24
N VAL A 166 12.19 5.95 3.47
CA VAL A 166 11.76 7.02 4.39
C VAL A 166 12.86 8.07 4.56
N LEU A 167 14.12 7.66 4.83
CA LEU A 167 15.27 8.55 4.93
C LEU A 167 15.62 9.21 3.60
N LYS A 168 15.62 8.46 2.49
CA LYS A 168 15.89 8.99 1.15
C LYS A 168 14.87 10.08 0.79
N GLU A 169 13.58 9.84 1.06
CA GLU A 169 12.51 10.79 0.80
C GLU A 169 12.59 12.01 1.74
N ALA A 170 12.94 11.81 3.01
CA ALA A 170 13.11 12.92 3.96
C ALA A 170 14.34 13.80 3.67
N LEU A 171 15.40 13.22 3.10
CA LEU A 171 16.63 13.93 2.72
C LEU A 171 16.55 14.55 1.31
N CYS A 172 15.53 14.19 0.52
CA CYS A 172 15.29 14.83 -0.77
C CYS A 172 14.64 16.21 -0.50
N PRO A 173 15.24 17.32 -0.96
CA PRO A 173 14.74 18.66 -0.63
C PRO A 173 13.33 18.86 -1.17
N HIS A 174 12.45 19.40 -0.31
CA HIS A 174 11.12 19.90 -0.70
C HIS A 174 11.32 21.01 -1.73
N SER A 175 11.20 20.69 -3.01
CA SER A 175 11.29 21.63 -4.12
C SER A 175 9.90 21.94 -4.63
#